data_AF-A0A960FRF1-F1
#
_entry.id   AF-A0A960FRF1-F1
#
_cell.length_a   1.000
_cell.length_b   1.000
_cell.length_c   1.000
_cell.angle_alpha   90.00
_cell.angle_beta   90.00
_cell.angle_gamma   90.00
#
_symmetry.space_group_name_H-M   'P 1'
#
loop_
_entity.id
_entity.type
_entity.pdbx_description
1 polymer ?
#
loop_
_entity_poly.entity_id
_entity_poly.type
_entity_poly.pdbx_seq_one_letter_code
_entity_poly.pdbx_strand_id
1 'polypeptide(L)' 'LMTNNPAKYGGLEGFGLEVVERVPLESVPNPENINYLRTKRERMGHLLEGLDDVL' A
#
# COMPACT_ATOMS: atom_id res chain seq x y z
N LEU A 1 -4.53 -7.75 -8.25
CA LEU A 1 -4.99 -7.10 -7.01
C LEU A 1 -4.42 -5.69 -6.91
N MET A 2 -5.28 -4.66 -6.90
CA MET A 2 -4.86 -3.26 -6.72
C MET A 2 -4.74 -2.93 -5.23
N THR A 3 -3.52 -2.91 -4.70
CA THR A 3 -3.28 -2.64 -3.26
C THR A 3 -1.83 -2.26 -2.97
N ASN A 4 -1.65 -1.39 -1.99
CA ASN A 4 -0.37 -1.14 -1.33
C ASN A 4 -0.24 -1.87 0.01
N ASN A 5 -1.25 -2.65 0.42
CA ASN A 5 -1.23 -3.43 1.65
C ASN A 5 -1.03 -4.94 1.33
N PRO A 6 0.16 -5.51 1.59
CA PRO A 6 0.44 -6.94 1.42
C PRO A 6 -0.42 -7.85 2.30
N ALA A 7 -0.87 -7.39 3.46
CA ALA A 7 -1.70 -8.21 4.36
C ALA A 7 -3.07 -8.57 3.74
N LYS A 8 -3.47 -7.93 2.64
CA LYS A 8 -4.69 -8.30 1.90
C LYS A 8 -4.54 -9.60 1.10
N TYR A 9 -3.35 -10.16 0.96
CA TYR A 9 -3.13 -11.36 0.14
C TYR A 9 -3.79 -12.59 0.78
N GLY A 10 -3.42 -12.90 2.04
CA GLY A 10 -3.93 -14.07 2.75
C GLY A 10 -5.44 -14.03 3.01
N GLY A 11 -6.04 -12.83 3.07
CA GLY A 11 -7.49 -12.69 3.20
C GLY A 11 -8.28 -13.17 1.97
N LEU A 12 -7.67 -13.20 0.78
CA LEU A 12 -8.32 -13.63 -0.45
C LEU A 12 -8.14 -15.13 -0.73
N GLU A 13 -7.03 -15.72 -0.28
CA GLU A 13 -6.79 -17.18 -0.41
C GLU A 13 -7.90 -18.00 0.25
N GLY A 14 -8.43 -17.54 1.40
CA GLY A 14 -9.54 -18.19 2.10
C GLY A 14 -10.87 -18.24 1.31
N PHE A 15 -10.99 -17.47 0.23
CA PHE A 15 -12.15 -17.49 -0.67
C PHE A 15 -11.90 -18.30 -1.95
N GLY A 16 -10.78 -19.03 -2.04
CA GLY A 16 -10.40 -19.79 -3.23
C GLY A 16 -10.00 -18.88 -4.41
N LEU A 17 -9.62 -17.63 -4.13
CA LEU A 17 -9.16 -16.69 -5.15
C LEU A 17 -7.64 -16.73 -5.25
N GLU A 18 -7.14 -16.90 -6.47
CA GLU A 18 -5.71 -16.82 -6.78
C GLU A 18 -5.33 -15.38 -7.15
N VAL A 19 -4.32 -14.82 -6.48
CA VAL A 19 -3.75 -13.51 -6.84
C VAL A 19 -2.65 -13.71 -7.88
N VAL A 20 -2.97 -13.49 -9.16
CA VAL A 20 -2.02 -13.63 -10.27
C VAL A 20 -1.05 -12.44 -10.41
N GLU A 21 -1.43 -11.27 -9.90
CA GLU A 21 -0.63 -10.05 -10.02
C GLU A 21 -0.99 -9.04 -8.91
N ARG A 22 -0.02 -8.24 -8.48
CA ARG A 22 -0.24 -7.02 -7.68
C ARG A 22 -0.01 -5.78 -8.55
N VAL A 23 -1.01 -4.92 -8.63
CA VAL A 23 -0.89 -3.58 -9.24
C VAL A 23 -0.78 -2.55 -8.10
N PRO A 24 0.29 -1.75 -8.02
CA PRO A 24 0.40 -0.69 -7.02
C PRO A 24 -0.69 0.38 -7.21
N LEU A 25 -1.12 0.99 -6.11
CA LEU A 25 -1.93 2.20 -6.17
C LEU A 25 -1.00 3.41 -6.06
N GLU A 26 -0.74 4.07 -7.18
CA GLU A 26 0.11 5.26 -7.23
C GLU A 26 -0.70 6.50 -6.85
N SER A 27 -0.19 7.27 -5.89
CA SER A 27 -0.78 8.53 -5.46
C SER A 27 0.33 9.51 -5.12
N VAL A 28 0.24 10.75 -5.61
CA VAL A 28 1.16 11.80 -5.22
C VAL A 28 0.87 12.19 -3.76
N PRO A 29 1.85 12.06 -2.86
CA PRO A 29 1.68 12.48 -1.48
C PRO A 29 1.59 14.02 -1.38
N ASN A 30 0.87 14.52 -0.39
CA ASN A 30 0.72 15.96 -0.13
C ASN A 30 0.92 16.27 1.36
N PRO A 31 1.10 17.55 1.74
CA PRO A 31 1.35 17.93 3.14
C PRO A 31 0.27 17.42 4.10
N GLU A 32 -0.99 17.31 3.65
CA GLU A 32 -2.11 16.89 4.48
C GLU A 32 -2.10 15.38 4.78
N ASN A 33 -1.60 14.55 3.86
CA ASN A 33 -1.65 13.09 3.97
C ASN A 33 -0.29 12.43 4.24
N ILE A 34 0.81 13.17 4.20
CA ILE A 34 2.16 12.57 4.23
C ILE A 34 2.42 11.75 5.51
N ASN A 35 1.99 12.26 6.66
CA ASN A 35 2.16 11.57 7.94
C ASN A 35 1.35 10.28 8.02
N TYR A 36 0.15 10.27 7.40
CA TYR A 36 -0.67 9.08 7.30
C TYR A 36 0.00 8.03 6.39
N LEU A 37 0.52 8.44 5.24
CA LEU A 37 1.19 7.54 4.31
C LEU A 37 2.50 6.98 4.89
N ARG A 38 3.30 7.79 5.59
CA ARG A 38 4.50 7.32 6.32
C ARG A 38 4.13 6.30 7.39
N THR A 39 3.08 6.57 8.17
CA THR A 39 2.55 5.62 9.16
C THR A 39 2.16 4.29 8.51
N LYS A 40 1.46 4.33 7.36
CA LYS A 40 1.09 3.14 6.60
C LYS A 40 2.31 2.35 6.15
N ARG A 41 3.36 3.02 5.66
CA ARG A 41 4.63 2.39 5.26
C ARG A 41 5.37 1.78 6.45
N GLU A 42 5.72 2.62 7.42
CA GLU A 42 6.69 2.29 8.47
C GLU A 42 6.10 1.41 9.57
N ARG A 43 4.80 1.59 9.89
CA ARG A 43 4.17 0.89 11.01
C ARG A 43 3.24 -0.24 10.58
N MET A 44 2.73 -0.20 9.35
CA MET A 44 1.77 -1.20 8.85
C MET A 44 2.32 -2.02 7.67
N GLY A 45 3.57 -1.77 7.23
CA GLY A 45 4.21 -2.54 6.17
C GLY A 45 3.61 -2.32 4.78
N HIS A 46 2.97 -1.17 4.55
CA HIS A 46 2.47 -0.85 3.22
C HIS A 46 3.62 -0.58 2.24
N LEU A 47 3.46 -1.04 1.01
CA LEU A 47 4.38 -0.82 -0.11
C LEU A 47 4.10 0.56 -0.73
N LEU A 48 4.64 1.61 -0.13
CA LEU A 48 4.52 2.99 -0.59
C LEU A 48 5.92 3.56 -0.84
N GLU A 49 6.10 4.15 -2.02
CA GLU A 49 7.36 4.76 -2.47
C GLU A 49 7.17 6.27 -2.69
N GLY A 50 8.28 7.03 -2.79
CA GLY A 50 8.25 8.47 -3.08
C GLY A 50 7.67 9.37 -1.97
N LEU A 51 7.58 8.88 -0.72
CA LEU A 51 7.05 9.66 0.41
C LEU A 51 8.07 10.67 0.99
N ASP A 52 9.34 10.57 0.61
CA ASP A 52 10.40 11.41 1.18
C ASP A 52 10.76 12.59 0.27
N ASP A 53 10.12 12.67 -0.91
CA ASP A 53 10.29 13.72 -1.90
C ASP A 53 9.34 14.93 -1.68
N VAL A 54 8.49 14.85 -0.66
CA VAL A 54 7.58 15.94 -0.27
C VAL A 54 8.36 16.95 0.58
N LEU A 55 8.58 18.14 0.03
CA LEU A 55 9.16 19.31 0.70
C LEU A 55 8.31 19.79 1.88
#